data_AF-A0A0F8BCR9-F1
#
_entry.id   AF-A0A0F8BCR9-F1
#
_cell.length_a   1.000
_cell.length_b   1.000
_cell.length_c   1.000
_cell.angle_alpha   90.00
_cell.angle_beta   90.00
_cell.angle_gamma   90.00
#
_symmetry.space_group_name_H-M   'P 1'
#
loop_
_entity.id
_entity.type
_entity.pdbx_description
1 polymer ?
#
loop_
_entity_poly.entity_id
_entity_poly.type
_entity_poly.pdbx_seq_one_letter_code
_entity_poly.pdbx_strand_id
1 'polypeptide(L)'
;MDNRSVALAIVLILGSIVCLGCTDSGDESQESVGSEEIHTGAIQEEKAEGETLQANQSINLSSDVEWESNYRNGCFLLASDYESISKAANNGDYVSLEKAGSKLESDARIKLEESQKYQLPSSSTRQYGKSEYEAALTQFIEAGKYYSSASRKMQDGDTSGSAVDLQTALTCQELALEHTQNIMVYYQGHNSMGATQSDTNSGGVIASWSGNSIKDTETFHVSSDEWKITWNTRPGEYGAMNFQIYVYNSDGTLKSVAANVIGESADYSIIRGSGDYYLSINSAQPYEITVESLS
;
A
#
# COMPACT_ATOMS: atom_id res chain seq x y z
N MET A 1 30.84 1.81 -1.39
CA MET A 1 29.45 2.07 -0.98
C MET A 1 29.16 1.19 0.23
N ASP A 2 28.54 1.71 1.29
CA ASP A 2 28.13 0.87 2.43
C ASP A 2 26.85 0.12 2.06
N ASN A 3 26.93 -1.21 1.98
CA ASN A 3 25.80 -2.08 1.64
C ASN A 3 24.66 -1.99 2.64
N ARG A 4 24.95 -1.53 3.86
CA ARG A 4 23.94 -1.35 4.91
C ARG A 4 22.97 -0.22 4.56
N SER A 5 23.45 0.87 3.96
CA SER A 5 22.61 2.00 3.58
C SER A 5 21.63 1.66 2.45
N VAL A 6 22.04 0.81 1.50
CA VAL A 6 21.19 0.40 0.37
C VAL A 6 20.17 -0.68 0.79
N ALA A 7 20.59 -1.66 1.59
CA ALA A 7 19.68 -2.65 2.14
C ALA A 7 18.62 -2.00 3.04
N LEU A 8 19.02 -1.00 3.85
CA LEU A 8 18.09 -0.20 4.65
C LEU A 8 17.11 0.57 3.75
N ALA A 9 17.59 1.14 2.62
CA ALA A 9 16.73 1.82 1.66
C ALA A 9 15.61 0.90 1.13
N ILE A 10 15.99 -0.30 0.68
CA ILE A 10 15.05 -1.30 0.15
C ILE A 10 14.03 -1.69 1.23
N VAL A 11 14.50 -1.95 2.45
CA VAL A 11 13.63 -2.32 3.58
C VAL A 11 12.64 -1.20 3.94
N LEU A 12 13.07 0.06 3.93
CA LEU A 12 12.20 1.19 4.27
C LEU A 12 11.18 1.49 3.14
N ILE A 13 11.61 1.43 1.87
CA ILE A 13 10.72 1.61 0.71
C ILE A 13 9.66 0.50 0.65
N LEU A 14 10.05 -0.75 0.91
CA LEU A 14 9.09 -1.85 0.94
C LEU A 14 8.25 -1.84 2.22
N GLY A 15 8.81 -1.41 3.36
CA GLY A 15 8.09 -1.28 4.62
C GLY A 15 6.98 -0.24 4.59
N SER A 16 7.12 0.81 3.78
CA SER A 16 6.10 1.85 3.64
C SER A 16 4.87 1.40 2.84
N ILE A 17 5.03 0.42 1.94
CA ILE A 17 3.92 -0.27 1.25
C ILE A 17 3.00 -0.95 2.27
N VAL A 18 3.59 -1.59 3.28
CA VAL A 18 2.87 -2.34 4.33
C VAL A 18 2.04 -1.41 5.21
N CYS A 19 2.49 -0.16 5.41
CA CYS A 19 1.82 0.79 6.30
C CYS A 19 0.54 1.42 5.71
N LEU A 20 0.27 1.27 4.41
CA LEU A 20 -0.91 1.87 3.76
C LEU A 20 -2.12 0.92 3.60
N GLY A 21 -1.97 -0.38 3.87
CA GLY A 21 -3.05 -1.37 3.78
C GLY A 21 -3.18 -2.02 2.40
N CYS A 22 -3.01 -3.35 2.40
CA CYS A 22 -3.22 -4.32 1.32
C CYS A 22 -2.13 -4.51 0.24
N THR A 23 -1.54 -5.72 0.28
CA THR A 23 -0.74 -6.38 -0.74
C THR A 23 -1.64 -7.05 -1.78
N ASP A 24 -1.53 -6.65 -3.04
CA ASP A 24 -2.20 -7.29 -4.18
C ASP A 24 -1.43 -8.57 -4.59
N SER A 25 -2.13 -9.70 -4.63
CA SER A 25 -1.60 -10.97 -5.13
C SER A 25 -1.97 -11.11 -6.61
N GLY A 26 -1.02 -10.82 -7.49
CA GLY A 26 -1.17 -11.11 -8.92
C GLY A 26 -1.15 -12.62 -9.17
N ASP A 27 -2.09 -13.10 -9.98
CA ASP A 27 -1.86 -14.27 -10.82
C ASP A 27 -2.45 -14.03 -12.21
N GLU A 28 -1.64 -14.34 -13.21
CA GLU A 28 -1.98 -14.26 -14.63
C GLU A 28 -2.90 -15.43 -14.99
N SER A 29 -4.01 -15.16 -15.69
CA SER A 29 -4.64 -16.18 -16.53
C SER A 29 -5.07 -15.58 -17.85
N GLN A 30 -4.34 -15.96 -18.91
CA GLN A 30 -4.83 -15.94 -20.27
C GLN A 30 -6.03 -16.88 -20.39
N GLU A 31 -7.19 -16.37 -20.81
CA GLU A 31 -8.12 -17.15 -21.62
C GLU A 31 -8.76 -16.26 -22.69
N SER A 32 -8.79 -16.82 -23.90
CA SER A 32 -9.20 -16.23 -25.16
C SER A 32 -10.65 -16.56 -25.51
N VAL A 33 -11.23 -15.73 -26.38
CA VAL A 33 -12.46 -15.95 -27.20
C VAL A 33 -13.76 -15.71 -26.44
N GLY A 34 -14.76 -14.97 -26.95
CA GLY A 34 -14.96 -14.45 -28.30
C GLY A 34 -15.99 -13.32 -28.33
N SER A 35 -15.93 -12.61 -29.44
CA SER A 35 -16.79 -11.50 -29.85
C SER A 35 -18.20 -11.97 -30.19
N GLU A 36 -19.21 -11.31 -29.65
CA GLU A 36 -20.50 -11.10 -30.32
C GLU A 36 -21.00 -9.67 -30.05
N GLU A 37 -21.06 -8.88 -31.12
CA GLU A 37 -21.93 -7.72 -31.23
C GLU A 37 -23.39 -8.20 -31.30
N ILE A 38 -24.36 -7.39 -30.83
CA ILE A 38 -25.48 -6.87 -31.64
C ILE A 38 -26.57 -6.16 -30.78
N HIS A 39 -26.90 -4.95 -31.27
CA HIS A 39 -28.16 -4.18 -31.24
C HIS A 39 -28.68 -3.40 -30.02
N THR A 40 -28.49 -2.09 -30.16
CA THR A 40 -29.47 -0.99 -30.14
C THR A 40 -30.97 -1.32 -30.06
N GLY A 41 -31.64 -0.67 -29.10
CA GLY A 41 -33.06 -0.30 -29.14
C GLY A 41 -33.30 0.98 -28.33
N ALA A 42 -33.68 2.06 -29.02
CA ALA A 42 -34.09 3.34 -28.43
C ALA A 42 -35.60 3.38 -28.15
N ILE A 43 -36.05 4.48 -27.50
CA ILE A 43 -37.44 4.99 -27.26
C ILE A 43 -37.91 4.73 -25.81
N GLN A 44 -38.34 5.69 -24.97
CA GLN A 44 -38.70 7.12 -25.10
C GLN A 44 -38.64 7.82 -23.73
N GLU A 45 -38.50 9.14 -23.76
CA GLU A 45 -38.71 10.08 -22.66
C GLU A 45 -40.14 10.03 -22.08
N GLU A 46 -40.25 10.08 -20.75
CA GLU A 46 -41.31 10.87 -20.11
C GLU A 46 -40.78 11.54 -18.85
N LYS A 47 -41.18 12.81 -18.72
CA LYS A 47 -40.62 13.85 -17.87
C LYS A 47 -41.52 14.01 -16.64
N ALA A 48 -40.95 13.98 -15.43
CA ALA A 48 -41.58 14.58 -14.26
C ALA A 48 -40.49 15.10 -13.30
N GLU A 49 -40.47 16.42 -13.18
CA GLU A 49 -39.58 17.24 -12.36
C GLU A 49 -39.87 17.06 -10.86
N GLY A 50 -38.80 17.07 -10.06
CA GLY A 50 -38.82 17.03 -8.61
C GLY A 50 -37.40 17.08 -8.02
N GLU A 51 -36.67 18.17 -8.24
CA GLU A 51 -35.44 18.48 -7.50
C GLU A 51 -35.82 18.78 -6.04
N THR A 52 -35.12 18.29 -5.02
CA THR A 52 -33.81 18.85 -4.64
C THR A 52 -33.07 18.00 -3.59
N LEU A 53 -31.73 17.97 -3.76
CA LEU A 53 -30.66 17.89 -2.75
C LEU A 53 -30.35 16.54 -2.07
N GLN A 54 -29.53 15.73 -2.76
CA GLN A 54 -28.40 15.03 -2.14
C GLN A 54 -27.35 14.67 -3.22
N ALA A 55 -26.80 15.69 -3.86
CA ALA A 55 -25.62 15.56 -4.71
C ALA A 55 -24.51 16.39 -4.06
N ASN A 56 -23.61 15.74 -3.31
CA ASN A 56 -22.22 16.16 -3.04
C ASN A 56 -21.53 15.31 -1.94
N GLN A 57 -21.61 13.97 -2.01
CA GLN A 57 -20.70 13.09 -1.26
C GLN A 57 -20.02 12.01 -2.12
N SER A 58 -20.25 12.01 -3.43
CA SER A 58 -19.49 11.21 -4.41
C SER A 58 -18.12 11.82 -4.75
N ILE A 59 -17.56 12.66 -3.88
CA ILE A 59 -16.29 13.35 -4.13
C ILE A 59 -15.13 12.37 -3.86
N ASN A 60 -14.48 11.93 -4.93
CA ASN A 60 -13.09 11.43 -5.00
C ASN A 60 -12.65 10.15 -4.26
N LEU A 61 -13.56 9.28 -3.78
CA LEU A 61 -13.15 7.95 -3.28
C LEU A 61 -12.37 7.09 -4.30
N SER A 62 -12.57 7.31 -5.61
CA SER A 62 -11.76 6.68 -6.67
C SER A 62 -10.31 7.18 -6.67
N SER A 63 -10.11 8.47 -6.40
CA SER A 63 -8.80 9.11 -6.48
C SER A 63 -7.87 8.67 -5.36
N ASP A 64 -8.39 8.46 -4.14
CA ASP A 64 -7.62 7.97 -2.99
C ASP A 64 -7.11 6.54 -3.21
N VAL A 65 -7.97 5.63 -3.70
CA VAL A 65 -7.62 4.22 -3.96
C VAL A 65 -6.64 4.09 -5.14
N GLU A 66 -6.89 4.83 -6.22
CA GLU A 66 -6.00 4.83 -7.38
C GLU A 66 -4.63 5.44 -7.05
N TRP A 67 -4.59 6.51 -6.25
CA TRP A 67 -3.35 7.09 -5.77
C TRP A 67 -2.57 6.10 -4.91
N GLU A 68 -3.24 5.35 -4.04
CA GLU A 68 -2.60 4.36 -3.17
C GLU A 68 -2.02 3.18 -3.96
N SER A 69 -2.72 2.72 -5.00
CA SER A 69 -2.18 1.74 -5.95
C SER A 69 -0.96 2.29 -6.70
N ASN A 70 -1.02 3.55 -7.15
CA ASN A 70 0.10 4.22 -7.80
C ASN A 70 1.33 4.31 -6.88
N TYR A 71 1.11 4.69 -5.62
CA TYR A 71 2.13 4.73 -4.58
C TYR A 71 2.82 3.38 -4.40
N ARG A 72 2.04 2.30 -4.20
CA ARG A 72 2.60 0.94 -3.98
C ARG A 72 3.43 0.48 -5.16
N ASN A 73 2.91 0.65 -6.37
CA ASN A 73 3.61 0.31 -7.60
C ASN A 73 4.93 1.08 -7.70
N GLY A 74 4.92 2.38 -7.38
CA GLY A 74 6.13 3.19 -7.35
C GLY A 74 7.15 2.70 -6.33
N CYS A 75 6.74 2.38 -5.10
CA CYS A 75 7.65 1.82 -4.09
C CYS A 75 8.31 0.51 -4.56
N PHE A 76 7.56 -0.43 -5.17
CA PHE A 76 8.15 -1.66 -5.72
C PHE A 76 9.17 -1.38 -6.82
N LEU A 77 8.86 -0.45 -7.73
CA LEU A 77 9.74 -0.06 -8.82
C LEU A 77 11.04 0.53 -8.29
N LEU A 78 10.95 1.48 -7.35
CA LEU A 78 12.11 2.14 -6.75
C LEU A 78 12.98 1.18 -5.93
N ALA A 79 12.37 0.21 -5.23
CA ALA A 79 13.11 -0.82 -4.52
C ALA A 79 13.95 -1.69 -5.50
N SER A 80 13.37 -2.06 -6.64
CA SER A 80 14.08 -2.80 -7.71
C SER A 80 15.23 -1.99 -8.33
N ASP A 81 15.05 -0.68 -8.48
CA ASP A 81 16.12 0.22 -8.93
C ASP A 81 17.28 0.27 -7.94
N TYR A 82 16.99 0.36 -6.65
CA TYR A 82 18.02 0.33 -5.61
C TYR A 82 18.75 -1.01 -5.52
N GLU A 83 18.07 -2.14 -5.78
CA GLU A 83 18.74 -3.44 -5.91
C GLU A 83 19.75 -3.43 -7.07
N SER A 84 19.36 -2.86 -8.21
CA SER A 84 20.22 -2.71 -9.38
C SER A 84 21.43 -1.81 -9.10
N ILE A 85 21.22 -0.67 -8.44
CA ILE A 85 22.29 0.24 -7.98
C ILE A 85 23.25 -0.49 -7.03
N SER A 86 22.70 -1.21 -6.03
CA SER A 86 23.48 -1.98 -5.06
C SER A 86 24.39 -3.00 -5.75
N LYS A 87 23.82 -3.79 -6.67
CA LYS A 87 24.53 -4.83 -7.40
C LYS A 87 25.66 -4.25 -8.26
N ALA A 88 25.37 -3.18 -8.98
CA ALA A 88 26.37 -2.53 -9.84
C ALA A 88 27.52 -1.93 -9.02
N ALA A 89 27.20 -1.21 -7.93
CA ALA A 89 28.20 -0.62 -7.05
C ALA A 89 29.09 -1.68 -6.38
N ASN A 90 28.51 -2.80 -5.96
CA ASN A 90 29.25 -3.91 -5.34
C ASN A 90 30.24 -4.59 -6.28
N ASN A 91 29.89 -4.67 -7.55
CA ASN A 91 30.74 -5.29 -8.56
C ASN A 91 31.79 -4.33 -9.14
N GLY A 92 31.78 -3.06 -8.72
CA GLY A 92 32.59 -2.01 -9.37
C GLY A 92 32.20 -1.82 -10.84
N ASP A 93 30.99 -2.21 -11.23
CA ASP A 93 30.50 -2.12 -12.60
C ASP A 93 29.88 -0.74 -12.82
N TYR A 94 30.74 0.22 -13.16
CA TYR A 94 30.33 1.60 -13.34
C TYR A 94 29.35 1.76 -14.52
N VAL A 95 29.51 1.01 -15.60
CA VAL A 95 28.56 1.06 -16.73
C VAL A 95 27.16 0.65 -16.30
N SER A 96 27.04 -0.42 -15.50
CA SER A 96 25.75 -0.82 -14.94
C SER A 96 25.23 0.17 -13.89
N LEU A 97 26.11 0.79 -13.10
CA LEU A 97 25.73 1.78 -12.10
C LEU A 97 25.17 3.04 -12.76
N GLU A 98 25.75 3.47 -13.88
CA GLU A 98 25.26 4.60 -14.66
C GLU A 98 23.84 4.35 -15.15
N LYS A 99 23.61 3.18 -15.75
CA LYS A 99 22.29 2.75 -16.23
C LYS A 99 21.27 2.66 -15.10
N ALA A 100 21.66 2.08 -13.97
CA ALA A 100 20.78 1.95 -12.81
C ALA A 100 20.42 3.32 -12.21
N GLY A 101 21.37 4.24 -12.10
CA GLY A 101 21.13 5.62 -11.66
C GLY A 101 20.19 6.38 -12.60
N SER A 102 20.41 6.30 -13.92
CA SER A 102 19.51 6.91 -14.91
C SER A 102 18.11 6.29 -14.91
N LYS A 103 18.00 4.98 -14.62
CA LYS A 103 16.71 4.31 -14.49
C LYS A 103 15.95 4.82 -13.26
N LEU A 104 16.60 4.88 -12.09
CA LEU A 104 16.02 5.45 -10.87
C LEU A 104 15.50 6.88 -11.09
N GLU A 105 16.30 7.72 -11.75
CA GLU A 105 15.90 9.10 -12.08
C GLU A 105 14.63 9.14 -12.94
N SER A 106 14.59 8.32 -14.00
CA SER A 106 13.48 8.25 -14.93
C SER A 106 12.20 7.74 -14.26
N ASP A 107 12.31 6.64 -13.53
CA ASP A 107 11.16 5.97 -12.91
C ASP A 107 10.58 6.82 -11.78
N ALA A 108 11.42 7.44 -10.95
CA ALA A 108 10.98 8.38 -9.92
C ALA A 108 10.27 9.61 -10.52
N ARG A 109 10.74 10.12 -11.67
CA ARG A 109 10.08 11.23 -12.36
C ARG A 109 8.70 10.86 -12.88
N ILE A 110 8.58 9.70 -13.53
CA ILE A 110 7.29 9.20 -14.01
C ILE A 110 6.32 9.06 -12.84
N LYS A 111 6.77 8.51 -11.71
CA LYS A 111 5.92 8.35 -10.51
C LYS A 111 5.53 9.68 -9.86
N LEU A 112 6.39 10.69 -9.92
CA LEU A 112 6.06 12.03 -9.46
C LEU A 112 4.98 12.66 -10.32
N GLU A 113 5.14 12.59 -11.64
CA GLU A 113 4.14 13.08 -12.60
C GLU A 113 2.81 12.34 -12.48
N GLU A 114 2.83 11.03 -12.21
CA GLU A 114 1.62 10.24 -11.94
C GLU A 114 0.96 10.67 -10.63
N SER A 115 1.71 10.74 -9.52
CA SER A 115 1.18 11.17 -8.21
C SER A 115 0.52 12.55 -8.29
N GLN A 116 1.11 13.49 -9.02
CA GLN A 116 0.59 14.86 -9.16
C GLN A 116 -0.75 14.96 -9.92
N LYS A 117 -1.14 13.93 -10.68
CA LYS A 117 -2.45 13.90 -11.36
C LYS A 117 -3.61 13.68 -10.39
N TYR A 118 -3.34 13.08 -9.22
CA TYR A 118 -4.37 12.81 -8.22
C TYR A 118 -4.69 14.06 -7.40
N GLN A 119 -5.98 14.39 -7.32
CA GLN A 119 -6.48 15.52 -6.52
C GLN A 119 -7.17 14.98 -5.29
N LEU A 120 -6.38 14.77 -4.22
CA LEU A 120 -6.94 14.34 -2.94
C LEU A 120 -7.50 15.57 -2.20
N PRO A 121 -8.68 15.44 -1.56
CA PRO A 121 -9.19 16.50 -0.68
C PRO A 121 -8.20 16.82 0.43
N SER A 122 -8.13 18.08 0.88
CA SER A 122 -7.29 18.47 2.03
C SER A 122 -7.66 17.74 3.33
N SER A 123 -8.88 17.21 3.41
CA SER A 123 -9.37 16.38 4.51
C SER A 123 -9.03 14.88 4.37
N SER A 124 -8.45 14.45 3.24
CA SER A 124 -8.06 13.04 3.05
C SER A 124 -6.89 12.69 3.96
N THR A 125 -7.01 11.58 4.67
CA THR A 125 -5.92 10.99 5.46
C THR A 125 -4.75 10.50 4.59
N ARG A 126 -4.93 10.44 3.27
CA ARG A 126 -3.90 10.12 2.27
C ARG A 126 -3.14 11.36 1.78
N GLN A 127 -3.65 12.57 2.03
CA GLN A 127 -2.99 13.81 1.57
C GLN A 127 -1.60 14.01 2.18
N TYR A 128 -1.42 13.66 3.46
CA TYR A 128 -0.10 13.69 4.09
C TYR A 128 0.87 12.70 3.44
N GLY A 129 0.45 11.43 3.30
CA GLY A 129 1.23 10.39 2.64
C GLY A 129 1.63 10.74 1.21
N LYS A 130 0.71 11.37 0.45
CA LYS A 130 0.98 11.91 -0.88
C LYS A 130 2.07 12.98 -0.87
N SER A 131 2.00 13.92 0.06
CA SER A 131 2.95 15.02 0.14
C SER A 131 4.36 14.52 0.47
N GLU A 132 4.48 13.59 1.43
CA GLU A 132 5.76 12.95 1.76
C GLU A 132 6.27 12.07 0.61
N TYR A 133 5.39 11.34 -0.08
CA TYR A 133 5.79 10.51 -1.22
C TYR A 133 6.35 11.34 -2.37
N GLU A 134 5.72 12.46 -2.71
CA GLU A 134 6.19 13.37 -3.76
C GLU A 134 7.53 14.03 -3.38
N ALA A 135 7.73 14.33 -2.09
CA ALA A 135 9.00 14.79 -1.57
C ALA A 135 10.09 13.70 -1.69
N ALA A 136 9.78 12.45 -1.33
CA ALA A 136 10.68 11.31 -1.48
C ALA A 136 11.07 11.10 -2.96
N LEU A 137 10.10 11.15 -3.88
CA LEU A 137 10.34 11.01 -5.32
C LEU A 137 11.27 12.10 -5.85
N THR A 138 11.13 13.34 -5.38
CA THR A 138 12.05 14.43 -5.73
C THR A 138 13.49 14.11 -5.31
N GLN A 139 13.67 13.53 -4.12
CA GLN A 139 14.98 13.11 -3.65
C GLN A 139 15.53 11.90 -4.42
N PHE A 140 14.68 10.94 -4.83
CA PHE A 140 15.08 9.82 -5.67
C PHE A 140 15.54 10.27 -7.07
N ILE A 141 14.89 11.27 -7.65
CA ILE A 141 15.31 11.89 -8.92
C ILE A 141 16.74 12.42 -8.80
N GLU A 142 17.04 13.18 -7.74
CA GLU A 142 18.38 13.72 -7.51
C GLU A 142 19.39 12.61 -7.23
N ALA A 143 19.04 11.61 -6.41
CA ALA A 143 19.90 10.46 -6.14
C ALA A 143 20.29 9.73 -7.44
N GLY A 144 19.33 9.46 -8.33
CA GLY A 144 19.57 8.82 -9.63
C GLY A 144 20.55 9.61 -10.52
N LYS A 145 20.37 10.94 -10.60
CA LYS A 145 21.29 11.84 -11.33
C LYS A 145 22.72 11.74 -10.80
N TYR A 146 22.88 11.79 -9.48
CA TYR A 146 24.20 11.77 -8.87
C TYR A 146 24.86 10.38 -8.94
N TYR A 147 24.11 9.27 -8.86
CA TYR A 147 24.65 7.94 -9.14
C TYR A 147 25.16 7.82 -10.58
N SER A 148 24.38 8.31 -11.55
CA SER A 148 24.78 8.32 -12.97
C SER A 148 26.01 9.20 -13.23
N SER A 149 26.04 10.41 -12.63
CA SER A 149 27.17 11.33 -12.72
C SER A 149 28.44 10.78 -12.06
N ALA A 150 28.33 10.22 -10.84
CA ALA A 150 29.45 9.60 -10.14
C ALA A 150 30.06 8.47 -10.95
N SER A 151 29.22 7.64 -11.57
CA SER A 151 29.68 6.56 -12.44
C SER A 151 30.47 7.09 -13.65
N ARG A 152 29.93 8.06 -14.40
CA ARG A 152 30.62 8.63 -15.57
C ARG A 152 31.98 9.22 -15.19
N LYS A 153 32.04 9.99 -14.09
CA LYS A 153 33.30 10.54 -13.57
C LYS A 153 34.30 9.44 -13.22
N MET A 154 33.85 8.32 -12.66
CA MET A 154 34.72 7.20 -12.36
C MET A 154 35.26 6.53 -13.63
N GLN A 155 34.42 6.38 -14.67
CA GLN A 155 34.83 5.89 -15.98
C GLN A 155 35.87 6.81 -16.65
N ASP A 156 35.73 8.12 -16.44
CA ASP A 156 36.66 9.15 -16.94
C ASP A 156 37.94 9.31 -16.08
N GLY A 157 38.05 8.58 -14.96
CA GLY A 157 39.18 8.64 -14.03
C GLY A 157 39.14 9.79 -13.01
N ASP A 158 38.07 10.59 -12.98
CA ASP A 158 37.82 11.63 -11.97
C ASP A 158 37.29 11.01 -10.67
N THR A 159 38.20 10.38 -9.93
CA THR A 159 37.89 9.71 -8.66
C THR A 159 37.42 10.68 -7.57
N SER A 160 37.97 11.89 -7.53
CA SER A 160 37.60 12.92 -6.55
C SER A 160 36.19 13.47 -6.81
N GLY A 161 35.89 13.83 -8.07
CA GLY A 161 34.56 14.30 -8.44
C GLY A 161 33.50 13.21 -8.33
N SER A 162 33.86 11.96 -8.64
CA SER A 162 32.99 10.79 -8.42
C SER A 162 32.65 10.60 -6.94
N ALA A 163 33.62 10.75 -6.04
CA ALA A 163 33.38 10.63 -4.60
C ALA A 163 32.41 11.70 -4.06
N VAL A 164 32.50 12.94 -4.56
CA VAL A 164 31.57 14.02 -4.20
C VAL A 164 30.15 13.71 -4.67
N ASP A 165 30.00 13.28 -5.93
CA ASP A 165 28.70 12.93 -6.48
C ASP A 165 28.10 11.73 -5.75
N LEU A 166 28.89 10.71 -5.44
CA LEU A 166 28.42 9.54 -4.70
C LEU A 166 27.95 9.93 -3.30
N GLN A 167 28.69 10.80 -2.60
CA GLN A 167 28.26 11.30 -1.30
C GLN A 167 26.95 12.09 -1.41
N THR A 168 26.77 12.86 -2.47
CA THR A 168 25.54 13.63 -2.72
C THR A 168 24.36 12.70 -3.02
N ALA A 169 24.57 11.64 -3.81
CA ALA A 169 23.56 10.61 -4.06
C ALA A 169 23.09 9.94 -2.76
N LEU A 170 24.04 9.63 -1.86
CA LEU A 170 23.73 9.04 -0.55
C LEU A 170 22.94 10.01 0.33
N THR A 171 23.29 11.29 0.36
CA THR A 171 22.51 12.30 1.10
C THR A 171 21.08 12.42 0.56
N CYS A 172 20.88 12.46 -0.76
CA CYS A 172 19.56 12.47 -1.37
C CYS A 172 18.77 11.20 -1.00
N GLN A 173 19.42 10.04 -1.04
CA GLN A 173 18.81 8.80 -0.59
C GLN A 173 18.37 8.87 0.87
N GLU A 174 19.21 9.36 1.79
CA GLU A 174 18.84 9.51 3.21
C GLU A 174 17.61 10.40 3.40
N LEU A 175 17.53 11.53 2.69
CA LEU A 175 16.35 12.42 2.71
C LEU A 175 15.10 11.73 2.14
N ALA A 176 15.23 10.95 1.06
CA ALA A 176 14.12 10.19 0.50
C ALA A 176 13.57 9.15 1.50
N LEU A 177 14.48 8.51 2.24
CA LEU A 177 14.15 7.54 3.27
C LEU A 177 13.53 8.19 4.50
N GLU A 178 13.93 9.41 4.86
CA GLU A 178 13.28 10.18 5.92
C GLU A 178 11.80 10.42 5.59
N HIS A 179 11.49 10.86 4.37
CA HIS A 179 10.10 11.01 3.91
C HIS A 179 9.33 9.69 3.91
N THR A 180 9.97 8.61 3.45
CA THR A 180 9.38 7.26 3.48
C THR A 180 9.10 6.79 4.91
N GLN A 181 10.02 7.10 5.83
CA GLN A 181 9.85 6.83 7.26
C GLN A 181 8.76 7.70 7.87
N ASN A 182 8.62 8.96 7.46
CA ASN A 182 7.54 9.83 7.93
C ASN A 182 6.18 9.28 7.52
N ILE A 183 6.04 8.75 6.30
CA ILE A 183 4.84 8.02 5.86
C ILE A 183 4.59 6.84 6.81
N MET A 184 5.61 6.01 7.04
CA MET A 184 5.49 4.87 7.95
C MET A 184 5.11 5.29 9.36
N VAL A 185 5.78 6.25 9.98
CA VAL A 185 5.50 6.74 11.34
C VAL A 185 4.15 7.41 11.42
N TYR A 186 3.70 8.11 10.39
CA TYR A 186 2.38 8.73 10.38
C TYR A 186 1.27 7.68 10.39
N TYR A 187 1.39 6.65 9.55
CA TYR A 187 0.40 5.58 9.49
C TYR A 187 0.55 4.57 10.64
N GLN A 188 1.77 4.27 11.08
CA GLN A 188 2.05 3.48 12.29
C GLN A 188 1.67 4.23 13.55
N GLY A 189 1.81 5.56 13.59
CA GLY A 189 1.42 6.43 14.69
C GLY A 189 -0.10 6.59 14.77
N HIS A 190 -0.78 6.65 13.62
CA HIS A 190 -2.23 6.47 13.56
C HIS A 190 -2.66 5.07 14.02
N ASN A 191 -1.86 4.03 13.75
CA ASN A 191 -2.12 2.65 14.20
C ASN A 191 -1.71 2.39 15.67
N SER A 192 -0.75 3.16 16.22
CA SER A 192 -0.17 3.01 17.57
C SER A 192 -0.77 3.98 18.60
N MET A 193 -1.36 5.10 18.18
CA MET A 193 -2.15 6.00 19.03
C MET A 193 -3.62 5.55 19.14
N GLY A 194 -3.92 4.29 18.78
CA GLY A 194 -5.15 3.59 19.18
C GLY A 194 -5.12 3.04 20.62
N ALA A 195 -3.99 3.15 21.33
CA ALA A 195 -3.90 2.90 22.76
C ALA A 195 -3.62 4.23 23.49
N THR A 196 -4.67 4.75 24.13
CA THR A 196 -4.74 5.95 24.98
C THR A 196 -4.83 7.33 24.30
N GLN A 197 -6.10 7.68 24.06
CA GLN A 197 -6.74 9.00 24.00
C GLN A 197 -6.61 9.85 22.72
N SER A 198 -7.54 9.58 21.81
CA SER A 198 -8.51 10.59 21.35
C SER A 198 -9.92 9.98 21.42
N ASP A 199 -10.62 10.20 22.53
CA ASP A 199 -12.07 9.98 22.61
C ASP A 199 -12.78 10.98 21.70
N THR A 200 -13.21 10.47 20.54
CA THR A 200 -14.44 10.77 19.77
C THR A 200 -14.24 10.02 18.45
N ASN A 201 -14.60 8.75 18.30
CA ASN A 201 -15.97 8.27 18.20
C ASN A 201 -15.92 6.73 18.30
N SER A 202 -16.26 6.14 19.47
CA SER A 202 -16.24 4.69 19.65
C SER A 202 -17.52 4.07 19.11
N GLY A 203 -17.45 3.52 17.90
CA GLY A 203 -18.29 2.39 17.57
C GLY A 203 -17.90 1.21 18.48
N GLY A 204 -18.88 0.52 19.05
CA GLY A 204 -18.67 -0.54 20.02
C GLY A 204 -18.13 -1.82 19.39
N VAL A 205 -17.44 -2.64 20.20
CA VAL A 205 -17.11 -4.03 19.85
C VAL A 205 -18.40 -4.79 19.56
N ILE A 206 -18.49 -5.37 18.37
CA ILE A 206 -19.64 -6.16 17.90
C ILE A 206 -19.45 -7.63 18.28
N ALA A 207 -18.25 -8.18 18.04
CA ALA A 207 -17.92 -9.57 18.32
C ALA A 207 -16.41 -9.79 18.44
N SER A 208 -16.01 -10.85 19.15
CA SER A 208 -14.61 -11.29 19.24
C SER A 208 -14.50 -12.80 19.31
N TRP A 209 -13.44 -13.35 18.73
CA TRP A 209 -13.13 -14.78 18.73
C TRP A 209 -11.66 -15.03 18.97
N SER A 210 -11.35 -16.16 19.61
CA SER A 210 -10.01 -16.72 19.65
C SER A 210 -10.06 -18.22 19.40
N GLY A 211 -8.98 -18.76 18.85
CA GLY A 211 -8.92 -20.17 18.47
C GLY A 211 -7.59 -20.53 17.82
N ASN A 212 -7.48 -21.77 17.37
CA ASN A 212 -6.31 -22.29 16.65
C ASN A 212 -6.69 -23.33 15.58
N SER A 213 -7.91 -23.23 15.07
CA SER A 213 -8.48 -24.14 14.08
C SER A 213 -9.36 -23.40 13.09
N ILE A 214 -9.65 -24.07 11.97
CA ILE A 214 -10.65 -23.62 10.99
C ILE A 214 -12.00 -23.48 11.69
N LYS A 215 -12.69 -22.38 11.45
CA LYS A 215 -13.97 -22.06 12.10
C LYS A 215 -14.80 -21.10 11.27
N ASP A 216 -16.09 -21.40 11.15
CA ASP A 216 -17.10 -20.38 10.80
C ASP A 216 -17.68 -19.80 12.10
N THR A 217 -17.80 -18.47 12.16
CA THR A 217 -18.38 -17.79 13.33
C THR A 217 -19.90 -17.84 13.28
N GLU A 218 -20.52 -17.54 14.42
CA GLU A 218 -21.90 -17.09 14.44
C GLU A 218 -22.08 -15.80 13.60
N THR A 219 -23.30 -15.61 13.08
CA THR A 219 -23.67 -14.37 12.39
C THR A 219 -23.73 -13.22 13.38
N PHE A 220 -23.17 -12.07 13.00
CA PHE A 220 -23.22 -10.82 13.75
C PHE A 220 -23.80 -9.70 12.88
N HIS A 221 -24.45 -8.74 13.53
CA HIS A 221 -25.08 -7.61 12.87
C HIS A 221 -24.21 -6.35 12.99
N VAL A 222 -24.01 -5.66 11.87
CA VAL A 222 -23.34 -4.37 11.81
C VAL A 222 -24.34 -3.32 11.35
N SER A 223 -24.55 -2.28 12.17
CA SER A 223 -25.46 -1.18 11.83
C SER A 223 -24.77 0.02 11.18
N SER A 224 -23.43 0.08 11.19
CA SER A 224 -22.65 1.15 10.59
C SER A 224 -22.30 0.88 9.13
N ASP A 225 -22.09 1.94 8.35
CA ASP A 225 -21.68 1.85 6.94
C ASP A 225 -20.23 1.37 6.78
N GLU A 226 -19.41 1.53 7.82
CA GLU A 226 -18.06 0.98 7.91
C GLU A 226 -17.86 0.28 9.26
N TRP A 227 -17.07 -0.78 9.25
CA TRP A 227 -16.71 -1.53 10.44
C TRP A 227 -15.33 -2.15 10.26
N LYS A 228 -14.66 -2.46 11.37
CA LYS A 228 -13.27 -2.89 11.38
C LYS A 228 -13.17 -4.33 11.88
N ILE A 229 -12.37 -5.14 11.21
CA ILE A 229 -11.91 -6.46 11.67
C ILE A 229 -10.44 -6.33 12.02
N THR A 230 -10.08 -6.58 13.26
CA THR A 230 -8.67 -6.63 13.71
C THR A 230 -8.31 -8.06 14.07
N TRP A 231 -7.09 -8.48 13.76
CA TRP A 231 -6.58 -9.80 14.10
C TRP A 231 -5.16 -9.77 14.67
N ASN A 232 -4.82 -10.83 15.37
CA ASN A 232 -3.47 -11.17 15.78
C ASN A 232 -3.28 -12.69 15.65
N THR A 233 -2.27 -13.13 14.92
CA THR A 233 -1.90 -14.53 14.73
C THR A 233 -0.38 -14.72 14.79
N ARG A 234 0.06 -15.92 15.16
CA ARG A 234 1.48 -16.30 15.24
C ARG A 234 1.69 -17.75 14.83
N PRO A 235 2.89 -18.14 14.37
CA PRO A 235 3.23 -19.53 14.09
C PRO A 235 2.85 -20.46 15.25
N GLY A 236 2.21 -21.59 14.91
CA GLY A 236 1.81 -22.63 15.85
C GLY A 236 2.84 -23.76 15.94
N GLU A 237 2.41 -24.91 16.45
CA GLU A 237 3.26 -26.11 16.60
C GLU A 237 3.81 -26.62 15.26
N TYR A 238 3.14 -26.32 14.16
CA TYR A 238 3.52 -26.73 12.81
C TYR A 238 4.29 -25.63 12.03
N GLY A 239 4.73 -24.57 12.71
CA GLY A 239 5.44 -23.45 12.11
C GLY A 239 4.50 -22.41 11.47
N ALA A 240 5.05 -21.61 10.56
CA ALA A 240 4.29 -20.60 9.83
C ALA A 240 3.33 -21.26 8.84
N MET A 241 2.04 -20.95 8.98
CA MET A 241 0.95 -21.49 8.18
C MET A 241 0.06 -20.37 7.68
N ASN A 242 -0.86 -20.70 6.78
CA ASN A 242 -1.85 -19.76 6.28
C ASN A 242 -2.76 -19.28 7.43
N PHE A 243 -3.01 -17.99 7.45
CA PHE A 243 -4.05 -17.35 8.24
C PHE A 243 -4.91 -16.50 7.31
N GLN A 244 -6.14 -16.97 7.13
CA GLN A 244 -7.11 -16.33 6.24
C GLN A 244 -8.40 -16.05 6.98
N ILE A 245 -8.98 -14.88 6.72
CA ILE A 245 -10.30 -14.48 7.22
C ILE A 245 -11.13 -14.08 6.01
N TYR A 246 -12.17 -14.85 5.72
CA TYR A 246 -13.18 -14.54 4.70
C TYR A 246 -14.41 -13.92 5.38
N VAL A 247 -14.93 -12.86 4.80
CA VAL A 247 -16.15 -12.19 5.25
C VAL A 247 -17.28 -12.60 4.31
N TYR A 248 -18.35 -13.15 4.86
CA TYR A 248 -19.54 -13.54 4.11
C TYR A 248 -20.74 -12.72 4.56
N ASN A 249 -21.63 -12.38 3.62
CA ASN A 249 -22.98 -11.94 3.96
C ASN A 249 -23.76 -13.13 4.56
N SER A 250 -24.83 -12.86 5.32
CA SER A 250 -25.67 -13.91 5.92
C SER A 250 -26.33 -14.88 4.92
N ASP A 251 -26.42 -14.51 3.64
CA ASP A 251 -26.89 -15.38 2.55
C ASP A 251 -25.83 -16.36 2.01
N GLY A 252 -24.60 -16.32 2.55
CA GLY A 252 -23.49 -17.18 2.15
C GLY A 252 -22.69 -16.66 0.96
N THR A 253 -22.98 -15.45 0.44
CA THR A 253 -22.16 -14.82 -0.59
C THR A 253 -20.88 -14.23 0.00
N LEU A 254 -19.74 -14.48 -0.65
CA LEU A 254 -18.45 -13.93 -0.22
C LEU A 254 -18.46 -12.41 -0.43
N LYS A 255 -18.29 -11.66 0.66
CA LYS A 255 -18.24 -10.21 0.67
C LYS A 255 -16.83 -9.69 0.48
N SER A 256 -15.86 -10.26 1.21
CA SER A 256 -14.46 -9.80 1.22
C SER A 256 -13.50 -10.86 1.75
N VAL A 257 -12.20 -10.65 1.52
CA VAL A 257 -11.11 -11.35 2.20
C VAL A 257 -10.43 -10.34 3.12
N ALA A 258 -10.63 -10.46 4.43
CA ALA A 258 -10.08 -9.53 5.41
C ALA A 258 -8.61 -9.81 5.72
N ALA A 259 -8.18 -11.07 5.65
CA ALA A 259 -6.77 -11.44 5.83
C ALA A 259 -6.41 -12.60 4.90
N ASN A 260 -5.19 -12.58 4.34
CA ASN A 260 -4.58 -13.69 3.63
C ASN A 260 -3.06 -13.62 3.77
N VAL A 261 -2.54 -14.16 4.88
CA VAL A 261 -1.13 -14.05 5.25
C VAL A 261 -0.56 -15.41 5.64
N ILE A 262 0.77 -15.51 5.67
CA ILE A 262 1.48 -16.70 6.15
C ILE A 262 2.32 -16.30 7.36
N GLY A 263 2.21 -17.05 8.46
CA GLY A 263 3.02 -16.81 9.65
C GLY A 263 2.45 -15.72 10.56
N GLU A 264 3.34 -14.99 11.23
CA GLU A 264 2.96 -13.98 12.22
C GLU A 264 2.35 -12.74 11.56
N SER A 265 1.23 -12.25 12.10
CA SER A 265 0.57 -11.05 11.62
C SER A 265 -0.34 -10.47 12.69
N ALA A 266 -0.25 -9.17 12.92
CA ALA A 266 -1.21 -8.39 13.69
C ALA A 266 -1.59 -7.15 12.88
N ASP A 267 -2.82 -7.11 12.40
CA ASP A 267 -3.28 -6.10 11.43
C ASP A 267 -4.82 -6.00 11.43
N TYR A 268 -5.39 -5.21 10.54
CA TYR A 268 -6.84 -5.02 10.42
C TYR A 268 -7.30 -4.80 8.98
N SER A 269 -8.61 -4.94 8.76
CA SER A 269 -9.31 -4.57 7.54
C SER A 269 -10.56 -3.76 7.87
N ILE A 270 -10.86 -2.74 7.07
CA ILE A 270 -12.13 -2.01 7.12
C ILE A 270 -13.07 -2.61 6.08
N ILE A 271 -14.27 -2.97 6.50
CA ILE A 271 -15.32 -3.53 5.66
C ILE A 271 -16.45 -2.53 5.56
N ARG A 272 -17.05 -2.44 4.36
CA ARG A 272 -18.13 -1.50 4.05
C ARG A 272 -19.47 -2.21 3.88
N GLY A 273 -20.50 -1.53 4.37
CA GLY A 273 -21.89 -1.97 4.36
C GLY A 273 -22.34 -2.38 5.75
N SER A 274 -23.53 -1.91 6.11
CA SER A 274 -24.32 -2.44 7.21
C SER A 274 -25.02 -3.73 6.77
N GLY A 275 -25.33 -4.60 7.72
CA GLY A 275 -25.98 -5.88 7.46
C GLY A 275 -25.52 -6.98 8.41
N ASP A 276 -25.95 -8.20 8.08
CA ASP A 276 -25.60 -9.41 8.82
C ASP A 276 -24.46 -10.14 8.11
N TYR A 277 -23.42 -10.46 8.87
CA TYR A 277 -22.18 -11.08 8.37
C TYR A 277 -21.76 -12.28 9.21
N TYR A 278 -20.96 -13.17 8.65
CA TYR A 278 -20.17 -14.15 9.41
C TYR A 278 -18.75 -14.25 8.83
N LEU A 279 -17.80 -14.72 9.65
CA LEU A 279 -16.42 -14.94 9.22
C LEU A 279 -16.19 -16.43 9.00
N SER A 280 -15.49 -16.78 7.92
CA SER A 280 -14.84 -18.09 7.78
C SER A 280 -13.34 -17.92 7.99
N ILE A 281 -12.83 -18.51 9.07
CA ILE A 281 -11.44 -18.43 9.47
C ILE A 281 -10.77 -19.71 9.02
N ASN A 282 -9.82 -19.60 8.09
CA ASN A 282 -9.02 -20.73 7.63
C ASN A 282 -7.58 -20.60 8.17
N SER A 283 -7.34 -21.23 9.32
CA SER A 283 -6.00 -21.32 9.90
C SER A 283 -5.86 -22.49 10.87
N ALA A 284 -4.64 -22.99 10.99
CA ALA A 284 -4.21 -23.86 12.10
C ALA A 284 -3.26 -23.13 13.08
N GLN A 285 -3.05 -21.83 12.88
CA GLN A 285 -2.32 -20.98 13.81
C GLN A 285 -3.26 -20.47 14.92
N PRO A 286 -2.75 -20.22 16.14
CA PRO A 286 -3.47 -19.44 17.12
C PRO A 286 -3.86 -18.07 16.57
N TYR A 287 -5.07 -17.63 16.87
CA TYR A 287 -5.58 -16.32 16.48
C TYR A 287 -6.47 -15.68 17.54
N GLU A 288 -6.49 -14.35 17.51
CA GLU A 288 -7.46 -13.47 18.17
C GLU A 288 -8.03 -12.55 17.08
N ILE A 289 -9.35 -12.39 17.02
CA ILE A 289 -10.06 -11.58 16.03
C ILE A 289 -11.12 -10.75 16.76
N THR A 290 -11.24 -9.47 16.42
CA THR A 290 -12.26 -8.56 16.96
C THR A 290 -12.92 -7.78 15.82
N VAL A 291 -14.23 -7.62 15.92
CA VAL A 291 -15.05 -6.82 15.02
C VAL A 291 -15.61 -5.62 15.79
N GLU A 292 -15.46 -4.42 15.25
CA GLU A 292 -15.90 -3.16 15.86
C GLU A 292 -16.68 -2.32 14.85
N SER A 293 -17.75 -1.65 15.26
CA SER A 293 -18.36 -0.62 14.41
C SER A 293 -17.44 0.60 14.31
N LEU A 294 -17.54 1.32 13.20
CA LEU A 294 -16.98 2.66 13.07
C LEU A 294 -18.15 3.64 12.95
N SER A 295 -18.13 4.71 13.74
CA SER A 295 -19.22 5.70 13.85
C SER A 295 -18.92 6.99 13.11
#